data_AF-A0A1Z8P494-F1
#
_entry.id   AF-A0A1Z8P494-F1
#
_cell.length_a   1.000
_cell.length_b   1.000
_cell.length_c   1.000
_cell.angle_alpha   90.00
_cell.angle_beta   90.00
_cell.angle_gamma   90.00
#
_symmetry.space_group_name_H-M   'P 1'
#
loop_
_entity.id
_entity.type
_entity.pdbx_description
1 polymer ?
#
loop_
_entity_poly.entity_id
_entity_poly.type
_entity_poly.pdbx_seq_one_letter_code
_entity_poly.pdbx_strand_id
1 'polypeptide(L)'
;MSFWVISYHINFHMDDGTTITRNDMRSTEDPKVNSEKKAKKWLLDKYHNSSDPMVDMSNLFVGIENEEIIIDEIIHNTESFE
;
A
#
# COMPACT_ATOMS: atom_id res chain seq x y z
N MET A 1 -13.58 18.17 -4.00
CA MET A 1 -12.17 17.95 -3.56
C MET A 1 -11.64 16.76 -4.36
N SER A 2 -10.39 16.77 -4.83
CA SER A 2 -9.83 15.63 -5.58
C SER A 2 -8.92 14.81 -4.69
N PHE A 3 -9.16 13.50 -4.61
CA PHE A 3 -8.30 12.57 -3.89
C PHE A 3 -8.02 11.32 -4.73
N TRP A 4 -6.91 10.69 -4.42
CA TRP A 4 -6.48 9.43 -5.01
C TRP A 4 -6.77 8.32 -4.02
N VAL A 5 -7.29 7.21 -4.51
CA VAL A 5 -7.42 5.95 -3.77
C VAL A 5 -6.42 4.98 -4.37
N ILE A 6 -5.54 4.45 -3.52
CA ILE A 6 -4.50 3.50 -3.90
C ILE A 6 -4.85 2.17 -3.23
N SER A 7 -5.22 1.18 -4.04
CA SER A 7 -5.38 -0.21 -3.61
C SER A 7 -4.06 -0.93 -3.82
N TYR A 8 -3.58 -1.63 -2.80
CA TYR A 8 -2.31 -2.34 -2.86
C TYR A 8 -2.33 -3.59 -2.00
N HIS A 9 -1.39 -4.49 -2.27
CA HIS A 9 -1.08 -5.59 -1.39
C HIS A 9 0.41 -5.72 -1.14
N ILE A 10 0.73 -6.33 0.00
CA ILE A 10 2.09 -6.68 0.38
C ILE A 10 2.18 -8.21 0.45
N ASN A 11 3.12 -8.77 -0.31
CA ASN A 11 3.46 -10.17 -0.27
C ASN A 11 4.61 -10.38 0.72
N PHE A 12 4.32 -11.03 1.83
CA PHE A 12 5.30 -11.47 2.82
C PHE A 12 5.77 -12.86 2.44
N HIS A 13 7.05 -12.97 2.07
CA HIS A 13 7.73 -14.23 1.84
C HIS A 13 8.32 -14.67 3.17
N MET A 14 7.81 -15.79 3.69
CA MET A 14 8.13 -16.31 5.01
C MET A 14 9.30 -17.30 4.91
N ASP A 15 10.06 -17.45 5.99
CA ASP A 15 11.21 -18.36 6.04
C ASP A 15 10.86 -19.85 5.82
N ASP A 16 9.60 -20.23 6.03
CA ASP A 16 9.07 -21.58 5.82
C ASP A 16 8.69 -21.86 4.35
N GLY A 17 8.93 -20.88 3.46
CA GLY A 17 8.62 -20.94 2.04
C GLY A 17 7.17 -20.60 1.71
N THR A 18 6.34 -20.24 2.70
CA THR A 18 4.98 -19.74 2.44
C THR A 18 4.98 -18.28 2.01
N THR A 19 3.93 -17.88 1.30
CA THR A 19 3.70 -16.48 0.95
C THR A 19 2.36 -16.04 1.52
N ILE A 20 2.37 -14.96 2.30
CA ILE A 20 1.17 -14.37 2.87
C ILE A 20 0.93 -13.02 2.21
N THR A 21 -0.20 -12.88 1.54
CA THR A 21 -0.63 -11.62 0.93
C THR A 21 -1.54 -10.85 1.88
N ARG A 22 -1.25 -9.57 2.09
CA ARG A 22 -2.10 -8.64 2.84
C ARG A 22 -2.51 -7.48 1.95
N ASN A 23 -3.80 -7.30 1.78
CA ASN A 23 -4.38 -6.20 1.01
C ASN A 23 -4.70 -5.03 1.95
N ASP A 24 -4.48 -3.81 1.49
CA ASP A 24 -4.93 -2.59 2.14
C ASP A 24 -5.24 -1.51 1.09
N MET A 25 -5.86 -0.43 1.54
CA MET A 25 -6.20 0.72 0.72
C MET A 25 -5.88 2.01 1.46
N ARG A 26 -5.26 2.97 0.75
CA ARG A 26 -4.97 4.29 1.29
C ARG A 26 -5.46 5.38 0.35
N SER A 27 -6.06 6.41 0.94
CA SER A 27 -6.44 7.62 0.23
C SER A 27 -5.44 8.75 0.50
N THR A 28 -5.25 9.61 -0.50
CA THR A 28 -4.38 10.78 -0.39
C THR A 28 -4.82 11.89 -1.32
N GLU A 29 -4.70 13.13 -0.86
CA GLU A 29 -4.94 14.32 -1.66
C GLU A 29 -3.65 14.79 -2.37
N ASP A 30 -2.53 14.08 -2.21
CA ASP A 30 -1.26 14.44 -2.82
C ASP A 30 -1.35 14.33 -4.35
N PRO A 31 -1.27 15.46 -5.09
CA PRO A 31 -1.37 15.46 -6.55
C PRO A 31 -0.20 14.74 -7.24
N LYS A 32 0.86 14.39 -6.51
CA LYS A 32 1.99 13.61 -7.04
C LYS A 32 1.62 12.15 -7.27
N VAL A 33 0.54 11.64 -6.70
CA VAL A 33 0.08 10.24 -6.85
C VAL A 33 -0.72 10.07 -8.15
N ASN A 34 -0.18 10.58 -9.26
CA ASN A 34 -0.85 10.57 -10.57
C ASN A 34 -0.33 9.50 -11.54
N SER A 35 0.48 8.57 -11.05
CA SER A 35 0.93 7.40 -11.80
C SER A 35 1.35 6.29 -10.84
N GLU A 36 1.35 5.06 -11.33
CA GLU A 36 1.75 3.87 -10.56
C GLU A 36 3.13 4.01 -9.92
N LYS A 37 4.13 4.45 -10.69
CA LYS A 37 5.49 4.66 -10.17
C LYS A 37 5.53 5.67 -9.01
N LYS A 38 4.73 6.73 -9.08
CA LYS A 38 4.70 7.76 -8.04
C LYS A 38 3.89 7.32 -6.84
N ALA A 39 2.78 6.62 -7.06
CA ALA A 39 2.00 5.98 -6.00
C ALA A 39 2.84 4.94 -5.26
N LYS A 40 3.65 4.14 -5.96
CA LYS A 40 4.53 3.15 -5.34
C LYS A 40 5.59 3.83 -4.48
N LYS A 41 6.18 4.92 -4.98
CA LYS A 41 7.12 5.72 -4.19
C LYS A 41 6.45 6.33 -2.95
N TRP A 42 5.23 6.83 -3.08
CA TRP A 42 4.47 7.40 -1.97
C TRP A 42 4.13 6.35 -0.91
N LEU A 43 3.68 5.16 -1.33
CA LEU A 43 3.42 4.02 -0.44
C LEU A 43 4.69 3.54 0.25
N LEU A 44 5.83 3.41 -0.45
CA LEU A 44 7.10 3.00 0.15
C LEU A 44 7.61 4.03 1.17
N ASP A 45 7.46 5.32 0.89
CA ASP A 45 7.83 6.38 1.83
C ASP A 45 6.98 6.33 3.10
N LYS A 46 5.68 6.10 2.95
CA LYS A 46 4.76 5.83 4.07
C LYS A 46 5.17 4.57 4.81
N TYR A 47 5.51 3.49 4.11
CA TYR A 47 5.82 2.20 4.71
C TYR A 47 7.03 2.25 5.64
N HIS A 48 8.09 2.94 5.22
CA HIS A 48 9.31 3.05 6.03
C HIS A 48 9.27 4.15 7.09
N ASN A 49 8.49 5.22 6.88
CA ASN A 49 8.55 6.41 7.74
C ASN A 49 7.29 6.62 8.61
N SER A 50 6.22 5.85 8.39
CA SER A 50 4.99 5.98 9.17
C SER A 50 5.02 5.07 10.40
N SER A 51 4.59 5.60 11.53
CA SER A 51 4.31 4.79 12.74
C SER A 51 2.97 4.05 12.65
N ASP A 52 2.15 4.38 11.65
CA ASP A 52 0.89 3.71 11.37
C ASP A 52 1.14 2.48 10.48
N PRO A 53 0.84 1.24 10.95
CA PRO A 53 1.04 0.04 10.16
C PRO A 53 0.20 0.09 8.89
N MET A 54 0.88 -0.07 7.74
CA MET A 54 0.21 -0.09 6.44
C MET A 54 -0.60 -1.36 6.20
N VAL A 55 -0.26 -2.47 6.86
CA VAL A 55 -1.03 -3.70 6.81
C VAL A 55 -1.03 -4.36 8.18
N ASP A 56 -2.06 -5.16 8.44
CA ASP A 56 -2.09 -5.96 9.66
C ASP A 56 -1.08 -7.12 9.55
N MET A 57 0.00 -6.99 10.32
CA MET A 57 1.02 -8.02 10.50
C MET A 57 0.71 -8.96 11.68
N SER A 58 -0.44 -8.79 12.35
CA SER A 58 -0.87 -9.72 13.38
C SER A 58 -0.98 -11.14 12.80
N ASN A 59 -0.56 -12.12 13.59
CA ASN A 59 -0.53 -13.54 13.21
C ASN A 59 0.51 -13.92 12.14
N LEU A 60 1.47 -13.05 11.82
CA LEU A 60 2.72 -13.47 11.17
C LEU A 60 3.64 -14.06 12.24
N PHE A 61 3.49 -15.35 12.51
CA PHE A 61 4.23 -16.06 13.57
C PHE A 61 5.61 -16.57 13.14
N VAL A 62 5.91 -16.47 11.85
CA VAL A 62 7.13 -16.95 11.20
C VAL A 62 7.96 -15.74 10.76
N GLY A 63 9.29 -15.87 10.66
CA GLY A 63 10.13 -14.77 10.21
C GLY A 63 9.80 -14.35 8.77
N ILE A 64 9.72 -13.04 8.53
CA ILE A 64 9.60 -12.49 7.18
C ILE A 64 11.00 -12.44 6.57
N GLU A 65 11.24 -13.19 5.50
CA GLU A 65 12.50 -13.15 4.75
C GLU A 65 12.56 -11.92 3.84
N ASN A 66 11.46 -11.65 3.13
CA ASN A 66 11.33 -10.50 2.25
C ASN A 66 9.87 -10.07 2.08
N GLU A 67 9.67 -8.83 1.67
CA GLU A 67 8.37 -8.22 1.45
C GLU A 67 8.33 -7.47 0.11
N GLU A 68 7.20 -7.55 -0.59
CA GLU A 68 7.02 -6.85 -1.85
C GLU A 68 5.68 -6.10 -1.87
N ILE A 69 5.73 -4.78 -2.06
CA ILE A 69 4.54 -3.93 -2.26
C ILE A 69 4.18 -3.88 -3.74
N ILE A 70 2.93 -4.25 -4.05
CA ILE A 70 2.34 -4.26 -5.38
C ILE A 70 1.11 -3.38 -5.38
N ILE A 71 0.98 -2.53 -6.40
CA ILE A 71 -0.20 -1.68 -6.59
C ILE A 71 -1.18 -2.45 -7.47
N ASP A 72 -2.39 -2.62 -6.97
CA ASP A 72 -3.48 -3.24 -7.71
C ASP A 72 -4.22 -2.21 -8.56
N GLU A 73 -4.53 -1.06 -7.95
CA GLU A 73 -5.37 -0.05 -8.59
C GLU A 73 -5.10 1.36 -8.05
N ILE A 74 -5.25 2.36 -8.92
CA ILE A 74 -5.22 3.77 -8.56
C ILE A 74 -6.45 4.45 -9.16
N ILE A 75 -7.33 4.95 -8.30
CA ILE A 75 -8.55 5.66 -8.69
C ILE A 75 -8.39 7.15 -8.37
N HIS A 76 -8.64 8.01 -9.36
CA HIS A 76 -8.77 9.44 -9.14
C HIS A 76 -10.25 9.78 -8.89
N ASN A 77 -10.59 10.16 -7.67
CA ASN A 77 -11.91 10.65 -7.34
C ASN A 77 -11.91 12.17 -7.31
N THR A 78 -12.66 12.76 -8.24
CA THR A 78 -13.02 14.17 -8.19
C THR A 78 -14.44 14.26 -7.66
N GLU A 79 -14.62 14.52 -6.37
CA GLU A 79 -15.94 14.91 -5.87
C GLU A 79 -16.24 16.32 -6.38
N SER A 80 -17.08 16.38 -7.40
CA SER A 80 -17.81 17.58 -7.81
C SER A 80 -19.00 17.72 -6.87
N PHE A 81 -18.92 18.62 -5.89
CA PHE A 81 -20.13 19.12 -5.24
C PHE A 81 -20.80 20.05 -6.25
N GLU A 82 -21.84 19.56 -6.93
CA GLU A 82 -22.82 20.42 -7.63
C GLU A 82 -23.68 21.19 -6.64
#